data_AF-A0A2V9MIJ1-F1
#
_entry.id   AF-A0A2V9MIJ1-F1
#
_cell.length_a   1.000
_cell.length_b   1.000
_cell.length_c   1.000
_cell.angle_alpha   90.00
_cell.angle_beta   90.00
_cell.angle_gamma   90.00
#
_symmetry.space_group_name_H-M   'P 1'
#
loop_
_entity.id
_entity.type
_entity.pdbx_description
1 polymer ?
#
loop_
_entity_poly.entity_id
_entity_poly.type
_entity_poly.pdbx_seq_one_letter_code
_entity_poly.pdbx_strand_id
1 'polypeptide(L)'
;MSSIDQVGIRYRLKCTAVLSQMIYGYPRDYTLDLRLLKFLSSVPDADPYSTKWSLERCAQVIKETVKAREWQSSLPEPKLIADDKGDFDFVRLAFYLFGVRIQSIFYAFFLVLFIGVVVYILDYFKSPSRLILLLFFLLSLYITVFITNLTDQLQNLTDIRFFDVLSVVPLFHLMLVLLDRRSACIRSLRFALVQTLLMIFVYHVRSSSMWQLMCFFLLTGVISYRYWKESSSLDSESGLGRFRRTMIRCGWPAALMIMGVISLRVYQRTNYNPDYFTEGYPRHTFWHNAFMGFACHPQLAKEFQIFPISDMNIILAAERYLKDHQDRKRWAMLYGEFRIEHFRWGLYETVVRDMFIATCLKHPVQVLETYLKYKPKILVQQFLWAAGFLSPDIDSLYLYSHTLTPEGSRREKDLFYNPLRWEVLILIMTSLVIGYGDLRVHAREIISLAALTLCFSLIPGFFTYPVIHIIGLVFVTVATFFYVTLSGVIIAAIRPVHHFKKPSQKGSRNHVTV
;
A
#
# COMPACT_ATOMS: atom_id res chain seq x y z
N MET A 1 -22.98 21.34 2.86
CA MET A 1 -21.79 20.96 3.64
C MET A 1 -20.59 21.48 2.88
N SER A 2 -19.90 22.50 3.41
CA SER A 2 -18.57 22.88 2.90
C SER A 2 -17.63 21.67 2.97
N SER A 3 -16.49 21.71 2.28
CA SER A 3 -15.44 20.67 2.22
C SER A 3 -14.74 20.40 3.56
N ILE A 4 -15.50 20.44 4.66
CA ILE A 4 -15.11 20.16 6.03
C ILE A 4 -14.45 18.78 6.08
N ASP A 5 -13.14 18.81 6.36
CA ASP A 5 -12.25 17.73 6.83
C ASP A 5 -12.81 16.30 6.73
N GLN A 6 -13.01 15.83 5.50
CA GLN A 6 -13.55 14.48 5.25
C GLN A 6 -12.62 13.39 5.81
N VAL A 7 -11.31 13.64 5.83
CA VAL A 7 -10.32 12.71 6.40
C VAL A 7 -10.43 12.65 7.91
N GLY A 8 -10.49 13.80 8.59
CA GLY A 8 -10.74 13.83 10.03
C GLY A 8 -12.05 13.14 10.39
N ILE A 9 -13.12 13.32 9.61
CA ILE A 9 -14.39 12.61 9.82
C ILE A 9 -14.22 11.08 9.73
N ARG A 10 -13.60 10.56 8.65
CA ARG A 10 -13.36 9.11 8.50
C ARG A 10 -12.55 8.56 9.67
N TYR A 11 -11.52 9.27 10.08
CA TYR A 11 -10.66 8.88 11.20
C TYR A 11 -11.43 8.85 12.53
N ARG A 12 -12.23 9.89 12.80
CA ARG A 12 -13.08 9.99 14.00
C ARG A 12 -14.10 8.88 14.06
N LEU A 13 -14.78 8.59 12.94
CA LEU A 13 -15.72 7.47 12.85
C LEU A 13 -15.05 6.12 13.15
N LYS A 14 -13.84 5.88 12.63
CA LYS A 14 -13.07 4.67 12.91
C LYS A 14 -12.71 4.55 14.39
N CYS A 15 -12.17 5.62 14.98
CA CYS A 15 -11.83 5.64 16.40
C CYS A 15 -13.06 5.36 17.28
N THR A 16 -14.19 6.02 16.98
CA THR A 16 -15.46 5.81 17.67
C THR A 16 -15.94 4.36 17.58
N ALA A 17 -15.87 3.75 16.40
CA ALA A 17 -16.27 2.36 16.19
C ALA A 17 -15.37 1.38 16.96
N VAL A 18 -14.05 1.60 16.96
CA VAL A 18 -13.12 0.77 17.74
C VAL A 18 -13.39 0.90 19.23
N LEU A 19 -13.61 2.12 19.74
CA LEU A 19 -13.92 2.36 21.15
C LEU A 19 -15.23 1.69 21.56
N SER A 20 -16.27 1.85 20.73
CA SER A 20 -17.55 1.17 20.88
C SER A 20 -17.34 -0.35 21.04
N GLN A 21 -16.58 -0.98 20.16
CA GLN A 21 -16.31 -2.42 20.25
C GLN A 21 -15.47 -2.82 21.47
N MET A 22 -14.46 -2.01 21.82
CA MET A 22 -13.61 -2.25 23.00
C MET A 22 -14.40 -2.14 24.31
N ILE A 23 -15.42 -1.28 24.37
CA ILE A 23 -16.20 -1.01 25.59
C ILE A 23 -17.45 -1.90 25.67
N TYR A 24 -18.16 -2.15 24.56
CA TYR A 24 -19.38 -2.97 24.55
C TYR A 24 -19.13 -4.48 24.54
N GLY A 25 -17.90 -4.94 24.26
CA GLY A 25 -17.58 -6.36 24.29
C GLY A 25 -18.03 -7.16 23.05
N TYR A 26 -18.27 -6.50 21.92
CA TYR A 26 -18.44 -7.15 20.61
C TYR A 26 -17.12 -7.06 19.81
N PRO A 27 -16.10 -7.87 20.15
CA PRO A 27 -14.83 -7.79 19.44
C PRO A 27 -15.02 -8.17 17.97
N ARG A 28 -14.59 -7.29 17.06
CA ARG A 28 -14.44 -7.56 15.62
C ARG A 28 -15.75 -7.73 14.84
N ASP A 29 -16.84 -7.12 15.32
CA ASP A 29 -18.04 -6.97 14.49
C ASP A 29 -17.84 -5.89 13.39
N TYR A 30 -16.87 -4.99 13.57
CA TYR A 30 -16.55 -3.88 12.65
C TYR A 30 -17.77 -2.99 12.29
N THR A 31 -18.80 -3.08 13.10
CA THR A 31 -20.02 -2.28 13.06
C THR A 31 -19.86 -1.07 13.97
N LEU A 32 -20.54 0.02 13.61
CA LEU A 32 -20.76 1.17 14.47
C LEU A 32 -22.26 1.29 14.65
N ASP A 33 -22.74 1.28 15.90
CA ASP A 33 -24.15 1.54 16.19
C ASP A 33 -24.49 2.98 15.80
N LEU A 34 -25.33 3.18 14.78
CA LEU A 34 -25.73 4.53 14.38
C LEU A 34 -26.51 5.27 15.45
N ARG A 35 -27.10 4.59 16.44
CA ARG A 35 -27.71 5.26 17.60
C ARG A 35 -26.63 5.88 18.47
N LEU A 36 -25.55 5.15 18.72
CA LEU A 36 -24.39 5.71 19.39
C LEU A 36 -23.82 6.86 18.57
N LEU A 37 -23.71 6.72 17.24
CA LEU A 37 -23.24 7.81 16.39
C LEU A 37 -24.14 9.05 16.49
N LYS A 38 -25.46 8.88 16.37
CA LYS A 38 -26.44 9.98 16.51
C LYS A 38 -26.37 10.63 17.89
N PHE A 39 -26.18 9.84 18.95
CA PHE A 39 -26.01 10.32 20.31
C PHE A 39 -24.69 11.07 20.48
N LEU A 40 -23.58 10.55 19.97
CA LEU A 40 -22.30 11.26 19.99
C LEU A 40 -22.40 12.57 19.20
N SER A 41 -23.13 12.58 18.09
CA SER A 41 -23.42 13.79 17.33
C SER A 41 -24.30 14.80 18.06
N SER A 42 -25.04 14.41 19.10
CA SER A 42 -25.77 15.35 19.96
C SER A 42 -24.94 15.87 21.14
N VAL A 43 -23.76 15.29 21.40
CA VAL A 43 -22.88 15.71 22.50
C VAL A 43 -21.77 16.62 21.95
N PRO A 44 -21.68 17.88 22.41
CA PRO A 44 -20.58 18.77 22.07
C PRO A 44 -19.22 18.11 22.33
N ASP A 45 -18.29 18.29 21.41
CA ASP A 45 -16.91 17.76 21.47
C ASP A 45 -16.77 16.22 21.46
N ALA A 46 -17.87 15.47 21.37
CA ALA A 46 -17.89 14.02 21.11
C ALA A 46 -18.39 13.68 19.70
N ASP A 47 -19.03 14.65 19.03
CA ASP A 47 -19.50 14.50 17.66
C ASP A 47 -18.34 14.27 16.68
N PRO A 48 -18.23 13.10 16.02
CA PRO A 48 -17.17 12.83 15.06
C PRO A 48 -17.23 13.71 13.81
N TYR A 49 -18.31 14.49 13.62
CA TYR A 49 -18.41 15.49 12.58
C TYR A 49 -18.00 16.91 13.04
N SER A 50 -17.84 17.14 14.35
CA SER A 50 -17.50 18.45 14.92
C SER A 50 -16.00 18.73 14.85
N THR A 51 -15.61 19.94 14.46
CA THR A 51 -14.21 20.41 14.47
C THR A 51 -13.58 20.43 15.88
N LYS A 52 -14.39 20.38 16.94
CA LYS A 52 -13.93 20.34 18.34
C LYS A 52 -13.85 18.93 18.93
N TRP A 53 -14.00 17.90 18.11
CA TRP A 53 -14.00 16.51 18.56
C TRP A 53 -12.76 16.16 19.39
N SER A 54 -12.98 15.52 20.54
CA SER A 54 -11.96 14.94 21.42
C SER A 54 -12.18 13.43 21.55
N LEU A 55 -11.11 12.67 21.31
CA LEU A 55 -11.12 11.22 21.47
C LEU A 55 -11.36 10.81 22.93
N GLU A 56 -10.77 11.54 23.88
CA GLU A 56 -10.95 11.32 25.32
C GLU A 56 -12.40 11.56 25.72
N ARG A 57 -13.01 12.64 25.23
CA ARG A 57 -14.42 12.95 25.49
C ARG A 57 -15.33 11.89 24.87
N CYS A 58 -15.08 11.48 23.62
CA CYS A 58 -15.80 10.38 22.97
C CYS A 58 -15.72 9.08 23.80
N ALA A 59 -14.51 8.70 24.23
CA ALA A 59 -14.31 7.52 25.06
C ALA A 59 -15.04 7.61 26.42
N GLN A 60 -15.04 8.79 27.05
CA GLN A 60 -15.77 9.03 28.29
C GLN A 60 -17.28 8.92 28.08
N VAL A 61 -17.82 9.57 27.06
CA VAL A 61 -19.25 9.57 26.73
C VAL A 61 -19.72 8.15 26.43
N ILE A 62 -18.97 7.37 25.62
CA ILE A 62 -19.30 5.96 25.37
C ILE A 62 -19.37 5.19 26.69
N LYS A 63 -18.39 5.33 27.58
CA LYS A 63 -18.39 4.66 28.90
C LYS A 63 -19.60 5.05 29.76
N GLU A 64 -20.00 6.33 29.73
CA GLU A 64 -21.18 6.83 30.45
C GLU A 64 -22.48 6.26 29.87
N THR A 65 -22.62 6.23 28.54
CA THR A 65 -23.79 5.65 27.85
C THR A 65 -23.90 4.14 28.09
N VAL A 66 -22.77 3.42 28.16
CA VAL A 66 -22.75 1.98 28.45
C VAL A 66 -23.30 1.70 29.86
N LYS A 67 -22.94 2.53 30.84
CA LYS A 67 -23.47 2.41 32.21
C LYS A 67 -24.97 2.68 32.28
N ALA A 68 -25.51 3.43 31.33
CA ALA A 68 -26.93 3.76 31.22
C ALA A 68 -27.75 2.75 30.38
N ARG A 69 -27.20 1.58 30.01
CA ARG A 69 -27.83 0.56 29.13
C ARG A 69 -29.10 -0.08 29.74
N GLU A 70 -30.20 0.65 29.69
CA GLU A 70 -31.57 0.14 29.44
C GLU A 70 -32.01 0.40 27.98
N TRP A 71 -31.06 0.64 27.07
CA TRP A 71 -31.37 0.97 25.67
C TRP A 71 -31.77 -0.27 24.85
N GLN A 72 -33.04 -0.27 24.44
CA GLN A 72 -33.81 -1.28 23.72
C GLN A 72 -33.07 -2.06 22.61
N SER A 73 -33.20 -3.38 22.69
CA SER A 73 -32.57 -4.43 21.88
C SER A 73 -33.28 -4.82 20.58
N SER A 74 -34.26 -4.03 20.10
CA SER A 74 -35.23 -4.52 19.11
C SER A 74 -35.16 -3.92 17.70
N LEU A 75 -34.18 -3.08 17.36
CA LEU A 75 -34.05 -2.52 16.01
C LEU A 75 -32.82 -3.07 15.28
N PRO A 76 -32.93 -3.42 13.99
CA PRO A 76 -31.79 -3.87 13.19
C PRO A 76 -30.76 -2.75 13.14
N GLU A 77 -29.52 -3.09 13.50
CA GLU A 77 -28.45 -2.13 13.66
C GLU A 77 -27.86 -1.77 12.30
N PRO A 78 -28.02 -0.52 11.83
CA PRO A 78 -27.38 -0.08 10.60
C PRO A 78 -25.86 -0.09 10.79
N LYS A 79 -25.16 -0.72 9.83
CA LYS A 79 -23.73 -1.03 9.91
C LYS A 79 -22.93 0.00 9.13
N LEU A 80 -21.75 0.36 9.62
CA LEU A 80 -20.85 1.24 8.88
C LEU A 80 -20.14 0.42 7.79
N ILE A 81 -20.47 0.78 6.55
CA ILE A 81 -20.11 0.01 5.37
C ILE A 81 -18.98 0.72 4.63
N ALA A 82 -18.07 -0.09 4.08
CA ALA A 82 -16.96 0.27 3.21
C ALA A 82 -15.70 0.81 3.93
N ASP A 83 -14.77 -0.11 4.21
CA ASP A 83 -13.32 0.11 4.28
C ASP A 83 -12.62 -1.25 4.56
N ASP A 84 -11.30 -1.31 4.35
CA ASP A 84 -10.47 -2.47 4.68
C ASP A 84 -10.47 -2.69 6.20
N LYS A 85 -11.26 -3.66 6.68
CA LYS A 85 -11.54 -3.85 8.13
C LYS A 85 -10.31 -4.05 9.02
N GLY A 86 -9.15 -4.39 8.46
CA GLY A 86 -7.92 -4.49 9.24
C GLY A 86 -7.43 -3.16 9.80
N ASP A 87 -7.87 -2.03 9.26
CA ASP A 87 -7.58 -0.72 9.81
C ASP A 87 -8.19 -0.52 11.22
N PHE A 88 -9.38 -1.04 11.49
CA PHE A 88 -9.97 -1.09 12.84
C PHE A 88 -9.12 -1.95 13.78
N ASP A 89 -8.57 -3.06 13.32
CA ASP A 89 -7.68 -3.90 14.13
C ASP A 89 -6.35 -3.20 14.40
N PHE A 90 -5.83 -2.42 13.44
CA PHE A 90 -4.66 -1.58 13.66
C PHE A 90 -4.92 -0.51 14.70
N VAL A 91 -6.04 0.22 14.60
CA VAL A 91 -6.42 1.24 15.59
C VAL A 91 -6.65 0.61 16.98
N ARG A 92 -7.28 -0.57 17.03
CA ARG A 92 -7.43 -1.33 18.28
C ARG A 92 -6.07 -1.70 18.88
N LEU A 93 -5.15 -2.22 18.08
CA LEU A 93 -3.80 -2.57 18.52
C LEU A 93 -3.06 -1.33 19.04
N ALA A 94 -3.18 -0.19 18.34
CA ALA A 94 -2.61 1.08 18.75
C ALA A 94 -3.15 1.52 20.13
N PHE A 95 -4.47 1.48 20.32
CA PHE A 95 -5.09 1.84 21.59
C PHE A 95 -4.74 0.86 22.72
N TYR A 96 -4.58 -0.41 22.41
CA TYR A 96 -4.15 -1.42 23.38
C TYR A 96 -2.71 -1.18 23.86
N LEU A 97 -1.79 -0.88 22.95
CA LEU A 97 -0.36 -0.71 23.27
C LEU A 97 -0.03 0.65 23.89
N PHE A 98 -0.65 1.73 23.42
CA PHE A 98 -0.27 3.11 23.78
C PHE A 98 -1.39 3.91 24.47
N GLY A 99 -2.55 3.29 24.70
CA GLY A 99 -3.73 3.93 25.29
C GLY A 99 -4.62 4.63 24.25
N VAL A 100 -5.79 5.11 24.69
CA VAL A 100 -6.80 5.74 23.83
C VAL A 100 -6.44 7.21 23.56
N ARG A 101 -5.55 7.43 22.58
CA ARG A 101 -5.06 8.75 22.15
C ARG A 101 -4.80 8.73 20.64
N ILE A 102 -4.94 9.87 19.96
CA ILE A 102 -4.68 9.99 18.51
C ILE A 102 -3.22 9.62 18.19
N GLN A 103 -2.29 10.05 19.06
CA GLN A 103 -0.86 9.77 18.93
C GLN A 103 -0.53 8.27 18.96
N SER A 104 -1.39 7.44 19.56
CA SER A 104 -1.21 5.99 19.61
C SER A 104 -1.13 5.36 18.22
N ILE A 105 -1.90 5.88 17.26
CA ILE A 105 -1.93 5.39 15.88
C ILE A 105 -0.60 5.70 15.19
N PHE A 106 -0.04 6.90 15.45
CA PHE A 106 1.30 7.27 14.99
C PHE A 106 2.38 6.38 15.61
N TYR A 107 2.34 6.14 16.92
CA TYR A 107 3.30 5.25 17.59
C TYR A 107 3.21 3.81 17.08
N ALA A 108 2.02 3.28 16.85
CA ALA A 108 1.83 1.96 16.27
C ALA A 108 2.38 1.86 14.85
N PHE A 109 2.20 2.91 14.02
CA PHE A 109 2.74 2.95 12.66
C PHE A 109 4.27 2.83 12.68
N PHE A 110 4.93 3.65 13.50
CA PHE A 110 6.39 3.62 13.62
C PHE A 110 6.90 2.36 14.31
N LEU A 111 6.15 1.77 15.24
CA LEU A 111 6.48 0.48 15.84
C LEU A 111 6.51 -0.63 14.79
N VAL A 112 5.51 -0.71 13.91
CA VAL A 112 5.45 -1.70 12.82
C VAL A 112 6.64 -1.53 11.87
N LEU A 113 6.92 -0.29 11.46
CA LEU A 113 8.10 0.02 10.63
C LEU A 113 9.41 -0.37 11.34
N PHE A 114 9.55 0.00 12.62
CA PHE A 114 10.74 -0.27 13.43
C PHE A 114 11.01 -1.77 13.56
N ILE A 115 9.98 -2.59 13.84
CA ILE A 115 10.12 -4.05 13.91
C ILE A 115 10.62 -4.58 12.56
N GLY A 116 10.02 -4.15 11.45
CA GLY A 116 10.46 -4.54 10.10
C GLY A 116 11.93 -4.19 9.84
N VAL A 117 12.35 -2.98 10.19
CA VAL A 117 13.73 -2.49 10.03
C VAL A 117 14.72 -3.27 10.90
N VAL A 118 14.43 -3.46 12.19
CA VAL A 118 15.32 -4.18 13.11
C VAL A 118 15.51 -5.63 12.68
N VAL A 119 14.42 -6.32 12.32
CA VAL A 119 14.46 -7.71 11.82
C VAL A 119 15.29 -7.79 10.54
N TYR A 120 15.14 -6.82 9.63
CA TYR A 120 15.95 -6.74 8.42
C TYR A 120 17.44 -6.58 8.74
N ILE A 121 17.79 -5.63 9.61
CA ILE A 121 19.18 -5.36 10.01
C ILE A 121 19.80 -6.60 10.67
N LEU A 122 19.10 -7.24 11.61
CA LEU A 122 19.60 -8.43 12.31
C LEU A 122 19.85 -9.61 11.38
N ASP A 123 19.10 -9.72 10.28
CA ASP A 123 19.31 -10.79 9.31
C ASP A 123 20.43 -10.47 8.29
N TYR A 124 20.60 -9.19 7.95
CA TYR A 124 21.52 -8.70 6.92
C TYR A 124 22.72 -7.89 7.44
N PHE A 125 23.02 -7.91 8.75
CA PHE A 125 24.07 -7.08 9.36
C PHE A 125 25.48 -7.28 8.77
N LYS A 126 25.73 -8.43 8.13
CA LYS A 126 27.01 -8.76 7.48
C LYS A 126 27.05 -8.43 5.99
N SER A 127 25.97 -7.89 5.42
CA SER A 127 25.83 -7.67 3.98
C SER A 127 25.56 -6.18 3.71
N PRO A 128 26.62 -5.35 3.58
CA PRO A 128 26.49 -3.91 3.41
C PRO A 128 25.54 -3.51 2.27
N SER A 129 25.60 -4.19 1.12
CA SER A 129 24.74 -3.91 -0.04
C SER A 129 23.25 -4.05 0.27
N ARG A 130 22.87 -5.06 1.07
CA ARG A 130 21.49 -5.29 1.51
C ARG A 130 21.04 -4.22 2.51
N LEU A 131 21.91 -3.81 3.44
CA LEU A 131 21.65 -2.68 4.34
C LEU A 131 21.54 -1.35 3.60
N ILE A 132 22.31 -1.16 2.52
CA ILE A 132 22.22 0.03 1.66
C ILE A 132 20.86 0.11 0.96
N LEU A 133 20.31 -1.01 0.49
CA LEU A 133 18.95 -1.02 -0.05
C LEU A 133 17.92 -0.55 1.00
N LEU A 134 18.04 -1.04 2.24
CA LEU A 134 17.20 -0.58 3.34
C LEU A 134 17.37 0.91 3.62
N LEU A 135 18.62 1.40 3.66
CA LEU A 135 18.91 2.82 3.83
C LEU A 135 18.27 3.67 2.72
N PHE A 136 18.41 3.27 1.46
CA PHE A 136 17.81 4.00 0.33
C PHE A 136 16.29 4.04 0.41
N PHE A 137 15.64 2.96 0.86
CA PHE A 137 14.21 2.98 1.16
C PHE A 137 13.87 3.98 2.28
N LEU A 138 14.61 3.98 3.39
CA LEU A 138 14.36 4.89 4.52
C LEU A 138 14.59 6.36 4.13
N LEU A 139 15.61 6.66 3.33
CA LEU A 139 15.84 7.98 2.74
C LEU A 139 14.70 8.40 1.80
N SER A 140 14.16 7.44 1.03
CA SER A 140 13.03 7.69 0.14
C SER A 140 11.74 7.96 0.91
N LEU A 141 11.52 7.24 2.02
CA LEU A 141 10.43 7.50 2.94
C LEU A 141 10.58 8.90 3.56
N TYR A 142 11.78 9.24 4.04
CA TYR A 142 12.09 10.56 4.61
C TYR A 142 11.73 11.71 3.67
N ILE A 143 12.17 11.68 2.41
CA ILE A 143 11.84 12.75 1.46
C ILE A 143 10.34 12.82 1.13
N THR A 144 9.63 11.69 1.23
CA THR A 144 8.20 11.61 0.91
C THR A 144 7.35 12.23 2.02
N VAL A 145 7.84 12.24 3.27
CA VAL A 145 7.17 12.92 4.40
C VAL A 145 6.87 14.40 4.09
N PHE A 146 7.75 15.08 3.35
CA PHE A 146 7.58 16.49 2.99
C PHE A 146 6.39 16.75 2.05
N ILE A 147 5.87 15.72 1.38
CA ILE A 147 4.72 15.84 0.49
C ILE A 147 3.45 15.17 1.02
N THR A 148 3.48 14.58 2.22
CA THR A 148 2.28 14.03 2.86
C THR A 148 1.39 15.10 3.50
N ASN A 149 1.49 16.34 3.06
CA ASN A 149 0.66 17.46 3.51
C ASN A 149 0.24 18.32 2.31
N LEU A 150 0.28 17.78 1.09
CA LEU A 150 -0.07 18.56 -0.11
C LEU A 150 -1.58 18.60 -0.38
N THR A 151 -2.33 17.63 0.15
CA THR A 151 -3.79 17.56 0.01
C THR A 151 -4.43 17.18 1.34
N ASP A 152 -5.71 17.51 1.50
CA ASP A 152 -6.53 17.04 2.62
C ASP A 152 -6.68 15.52 2.69
N GLN A 153 -6.47 14.79 1.59
CA GLN A 153 -6.53 13.32 1.55
C GLN A 153 -5.23 12.63 1.95
N LEU A 154 -4.12 13.36 1.98
CA LEU A 154 -2.82 12.87 2.40
C LEU A 154 -2.24 13.95 3.32
N GLN A 155 -2.74 13.97 4.57
CA GLN A 155 -2.36 14.92 5.63
C GLN A 155 -1.21 14.42 6.52
N ASN A 156 -0.99 13.10 6.58
CA ASN A 156 0.08 12.54 7.38
C ASN A 156 0.44 11.12 6.91
N LEU A 157 1.55 10.60 7.43
CA LEU A 157 2.01 9.23 7.16
C LEU A 157 1.04 8.16 7.70
N THR A 158 0.17 8.53 8.65
CA THR A 158 -0.85 7.64 9.21
C THR A 158 -2.16 7.66 8.43
N ASP A 159 -2.23 8.34 7.28
CA ASP A 159 -3.37 8.15 6.38
C ASP A 159 -3.33 6.71 5.87
N ILE A 160 -4.49 6.05 5.89
CA ILE A 160 -4.61 4.65 5.46
C ILE A 160 -4.01 4.44 4.08
N ARG A 161 -4.08 5.43 3.17
CA ARG A 161 -3.53 5.33 1.81
C ARG A 161 -2.03 5.15 1.76
N PHE A 162 -1.32 5.54 2.81
CA PHE A 162 0.13 5.43 2.90
C PHE A 162 0.59 4.15 3.62
N PHE A 163 -0.32 3.36 4.22
CA PHE A 163 0.04 2.16 5.00
C PHE A 163 0.80 1.09 4.20
N ASP A 164 0.57 1.02 2.89
CA ASP A 164 1.26 0.10 2.00
C ASP A 164 2.80 0.27 2.06
N VAL A 165 3.31 1.42 2.53
CA VAL A 165 4.74 1.65 2.73
C VAL A 165 5.36 0.74 3.80
N LEU A 166 4.58 0.35 4.81
CA LEU A 166 5.05 -0.45 5.95
C LEU A 166 5.47 -1.86 5.53
N SER A 167 4.91 -2.39 4.44
CA SER A 167 5.23 -3.72 3.93
C SER A 167 6.36 -3.75 2.89
N VAL A 168 6.90 -2.59 2.48
CA VAL A 168 8.03 -2.54 1.54
C VAL A 168 9.31 -3.12 2.15
N VAL A 169 9.58 -2.87 3.44
CA VAL A 169 10.73 -3.47 4.14
C VAL A 169 10.59 -5.01 4.21
N PRO A 170 9.45 -5.57 4.66
CA PRO A 170 9.17 -6.99 4.54
C PRO A 170 9.31 -7.55 3.12
N LEU A 171 8.80 -6.83 2.12
CA LEU A 171 8.89 -7.24 0.72
C LEU A 171 10.36 -7.37 0.28
N PHE A 172 11.18 -6.34 0.52
CA PHE A 172 12.61 -6.40 0.19
C PHE A 172 13.31 -7.54 0.94
N HIS A 173 13.04 -7.74 2.23
CA HIS A 173 13.62 -8.85 2.99
C HIS A 173 13.30 -10.20 2.34
N LEU A 174 12.03 -10.46 2.06
CA LEU A 174 11.59 -11.73 1.49
C LEU A 174 12.08 -11.95 0.05
N MET A 175 12.15 -10.90 -0.76
CA MET A 175 12.75 -10.95 -2.09
C MET A 175 14.25 -11.28 -2.03
N LEU A 176 14.97 -10.72 -1.05
CA LEU A 176 16.38 -11.03 -0.83
C LEU A 176 16.61 -12.45 -0.32
N VAL A 177 15.73 -12.97 0.55
CA VAL A 177 15.78 -14.38 0.96
C VAL A 177 15.67 -15.32 -0.24
N LEU A 178 14.81 -14.98 -1.22
CA LEU A 178 14.68 -15.72 -2.48
C LEU A 178 15.94 -15.59 -3.36
N LEU A 179 16.47 -14.37 -3.53
CA LEU A 179 17.65 -14.12 -4.35
C LEU A 179 18.92 -14.77 -3.80
N ASP A 180 19.13 -14.69 -2.49
CA ASP A 180 20.22 -15.34 -1.78
C ASP A 180 20.09 -16.87 -1.75
N ARG A 181 18.94 -17.42 -2.19
CA ARG A 181 18.62 -18.85 -2.18
C ARG A 181 18.81 -19.48 -0.78
N ARG A 182 18.46 -18.73 0.27
CA ARG A 182 18.68 -19.18 1.66
C ARG A 182 17.88 -20.44 1.95
N SER A 183 18.51 -21.41 2.60
CA SER A 183 17.82 -22.61 3.06
C SER A 183 16.86 -22.29 4.22
N ALA A 184 15.85 -23.13 4.40
CA ALA A 184 14.86 -23.03 5.47
C ALA A 184 15.45 -23.44 6.84
N CYS A 185 16.60 -22.87 7.22
CA CYS A 185 17.15 -23.06 8.55
C CYS A 185 16.35 -22.25 9.58
N ILE A 186 16.40 -22.66 10.84
CA ILE A 186 15.63 -22.03 11.93
C ILE A 186 15.90 -20.52 11.99
N ARG A 187 17.14 -20.06 11.74
CA ARG A 187 17.47 -18.63 11.72
C ARG A 187 16.73 -17.89 10.60
N SER A 188 16.83 -18.37 9.36
CA SER A 188 16.16 -17.75 8.20
C SER A 188 14.64 -17.76 8.36
N LEU A 189 14.10 -18.88 8.83
CA LEU A 189 12.67 -19.06 9.06
C LEU A 189 12.11 -18.07 10.08
N ARG A 190 12.84 -17.81 11.18
CA ARG A 190 12.45 -16.82 12.21
C ARG A 190 12.24 -15.42 11.61
N PHE A 191 13.24 -14.91 10.89
CA PHE A 191 13.17 -13.57 10.33
C PHE A 191 12.14 -13.47 9.20
N ALA A 192 12.09 -14.46 8.31
CA ALA A 192 11.10 -14.52 7.23
C ALA A 192 9.66 -14.66 7.76
N LEU A 193 9.45 -15.37 8.88
CA LEU A 193 8.15 -15.46 9.55
C LEU A 193 7.69 -14.09 10.05
N VAL A 194 8.55 -13.36 10.76
CA VAL A 194 8.19 -12.02 11.25
C VAL A 194 7.87 -11.08 10.07
N GLN A 195 8.69 -11.05 9.03
CA GLN A 195 8.44 -10.21 7.85
C GLN A 195 7.17 -10.64 7.11
N THR A 196 6.89 -11.94 6.99
CA THR A 196 5.64 -12.44 6.41
C THR A 196 4.44 -11.97 7.23
N LEU A 197 4.48 -12.08 8.56
CA LEU A 197 3.41 -11.61 9.44
C LEU A 197 3.17 -10.10 9.29
N LEU A 198 4.23 -9.29 9.19
CA LEU A 198 4.11 -7.86 8.94
C LEU A 198 3.47 -7.57 7.57
N MET A 199 3.90 -8.27 6.52
CA MET A 199 3.34 -8.08 5.18
C MET A 199 1.85 -8.48 5.09
N ILE A 200 1.49 -9.60 5.73
CA ILE A 200 0.08 -10.05 5.83
C ILE A 200 -0.75 -9.10 6.69
N PHE A 201 -0.17 -8.57 7.77
CA PHE A 201 -0.82 -7.57 8.60
C PHE A 201 -1.11 -6.29 7.82
N VAL A 202 -0.14 -5.75 7.07
CA VAL A 202 -0.37 -4.57 6.22
C VAL A 202 -1.39 -4.86 5.12
N TYR A 203 -1.33 -6.04 4.48
CA TYR A 203 -2.35 -6.46 3.50
C TYR A 203 -3.76 -6.57 4.11
N HIS A 204 -3.88 -6.95 5.39
CA HIS A 204 -5.14 -6.96 6.12
C HIS A 204 -5.65 -5.55 6.39
N VAL A 205 -4.75 -4.65 6.82
CA VAL A 205 -5.07 -3.23 7.05
C VAL A 205 -5.48 -2.55 5.75
N ARG A 206 -4.86 -2.95 4.64
CA ARG A 206 -5.07 -2.31 3.34
C ARG A 206 -4.86 -3.29 2.20
N SER A 207 -5.96 -3.63 1.52
CA SER A 207 -5.91 -4.62 0.45
C SER A 207 -5.24 -4.10 -0.83
N SER A 208 -5.07 -2.78 -1.00
CA SER A 208 -4.30 -2.24 -2.14
C SER A 208 -2.83 -2.65 -2.13
N SER A 209 -2.27 -3.09 -0.98
CA SER A 209 -0.96 -3.74 -0.89
C SER A 209 -0.85 -5.07 -1.66
N MET A 210 -1.94 -5.59 -2.25
CA MET A 210 -1.95 -6.84 -3.02
C MET A 210 -0.86 -6.90 -4.11
N TRP A 211 -0.49 -5.76 -4.71
CA TRP A 211 0.57 -5.71 -5.71
C TRP A 211 1.92 -6.22 -5.16
N GLN A 212 2.17 -6.06 -3.86
CA GLN A 212 3.41 -6.53 -3.21
C GLN A 212 3.45 -8.06 -3.16
N LEU A 213 2.31 -8.68 -2.86
CA LEU A 213 2.16 -10.14 -2.93
C LEU A 213 2.38 -10.63 -4.36
N MET A 214 1.79 -9.96 -5.35
CA MET A 214 1.97 -10.30 -6.77
C MET A 214 3.44 -10.17 -7.21
N CYS A 215 4.11 -9.08 -6.81
CA CYS A 215 5.53 -8.85 -7.05
C CYS A 215 6.39 -9.99 -6.47
N PHE A 216 6.13 -10.36 -5.23
CA PHE A 216 6.84 -11.44 -4.53
C PHE A 216 6.61 -12.81 -5.20
N PHE A 217 5.37 -13.17 -5.54
CA PHE A 217 5.07 -14.44 -6.21
C PHE A 217 5.63 -14.51 -7.62
N LEU A 218 5.60 -13.40 -8.37
CA LEU A 218 6.25 -13.35 -9.69
C LEU A 218 7.75 -13.61 -9.57
N LEU A 219 8.44 -12.93 -8.65
CA LEU A 219 9.87 -13.15 -8.42
C LEU A 219 10.15 -14.59 -8.02
N THR A 220 9.33 -15.17 -7.13
CA THR A 220 9.43 -16.58 -6.74
C THR A 220 9.36 -17.49 -7.96
N GLY A 221 8.38 -17.27 -8.84
CA GLY A 221 8.22 -18.05 -10.08
C GLY A 221 9.43 -17.94 -11.00
N VAL A 222 9.94 -16.72 -11.22
CA VAL A 222 11.13 -16.47 -12.04
C VAL A 222 12.38 -17.16 -11.47
N ILE A 223 12.63 -17.03 -10.17
CA ILE A 223 13.80 -17.64 -9.51
C ILE A 223 13.68 -19.17 -9.51
N SER A 224 12.49 -19.71 -9.22
CA SER A 224 12.23 -21.15 -9.25
C SER A 224 12.43 -21.73 -10.65
N TYR A 225 11.95 -21.04 -11.70
CA TYR A 225 12.15 -21.45 -13.09
C TYR A 225 13.63 -21.44 -13.49
N ARG A 226 14.37 -20.39 -13.13
CA ARG A 226 15.81 -20.31 -13.39
C ARG A 226 16.58 -21.42 -12.69
N TYR A 227 16.27 -21.66 -11.42
CA TYR A 227 16.89 -22.71 -10.64
C TYR A 227 16.59 -24.11 -11.20
N TRP A 228 15.35 -24.36 -11.62
CA TRP A 228 14.99 -25.59 -12.33
C TRP A 228 15.87 -25.77 -13.57
N LYS A 229 15.98 -24.74 -14.42
CA LYS A 229 16.74 -24.79 -15.67
C LYS A 229 18.23 -25.04 -15.42
N GLU A 230 18.83 -24.35 -14.44
CA GLU A 230 20.23 -24.55 -14.03
C GLU A 230 20.48 -25.97 -13.49
N SER A 231 19.52 -26.54 -12.75
CA SER A 231 19.64 -27.92 -12.24
C SER A 231 19.49 -28.98 -13.34
N SER A 232 18.93 -28.63 -14.50
CA SER A 232 18.72 -29.58 -15.59
C SER A 232 19.97 -29.95 -16.35
N SER A 233 21.01 -29.09 -16.32
CA SER A 233 22.27 -29.31 -17.04
C SER A 233 23.31 -30.11 -16.28
N LEU A 234 23.13 -30.31 -14.96
CA LEU A 234 24.16 -30.88 -14.09
C LEU A 234 23.90 -32.34 -13.68
N ASP A 235 22.63 -32.76 -13.57
CA ASP A 235 22.28 -34.05 -12.98
C ASP A 235 21.42 -34.92 -13.91
N SER A 236 21.77 -36.21 -14.02
CA SER A 236 20.98 -37.31 -14.62
C SER A 236 19.72 -37.66 -13.80
N GLU A 237 19.35 -36.82 -12.82
CA GLU A 237 18.18 -37.06 -11.98
C GLU A 237 16.88 -36.98 -12.77
N SER A 238 15.92 -37.83 -12.40
CA SER A 238 14.56 -37.78 -12.91
C SER A 238 13.93 -36.40 -12.70
N GLY A 239 13.03 -35.99 -13.60
CA GLY A 239 12.40 -34.67 -13.54
C GLY A 239 11.75 -34.34 -12.18
N LEU A 240 11.24 -35.35 -11.48
CA LEU A 240 10.60 -35.21 -10.17
C LEU A 240 11.60 -34.83 -9.05
N GLY A 241 12.82 -35.39 -9.07
CA GLY A 241 13.87 -35.05 -8.10
C GLY A 241 14.28 -33.58 -8.18
N ARG A 242 14.45 -33.09 -9.41
CA ARG A 242 14.75 -31.68 -9.71
C ARG A 242 13.66 -30.73 -9.25
N PHE A 243 12.40 -31.08 -9.50
CA PHE A 243 11.25 -30.30 -9.03
C PHE A 243 11.22 -30.22 -7.50
N ARG A 244 11.36 -31.36 -6.81
CA ARG A 244 11.39 -31.43 -5.34
C ARG A 244 12.51 -30.55 -4.76
N ARG A 245 13.72 -30.64 -5.31
CA ARG A 245 14.87 -29.83 -4.89
C ARG A 245 14.62 -28.32 -5.07
N THR A 246 14.00 -27.95 -6.19
CA THR A 246 13.62 -26.55 -6.49
C THR A 246 12.57 -26.04 -5.50
N MET A 247 11.51 -26.81 -5.26
CA MET A 247 10.44 -26.46 -4.33
C MET A 247 10.93 -26.33 -2.89
N ILE A 248 11.84 -27.20 -2.44
CA ILE A 248 12.39 -27.12 -1.08
C ILE A 248 13.26 -25.87 -0.90
N ARG A 249 14.09 -25.52 -1.90
CA ARG A 249 15.01 -24.38 -1.78
C ARG A 249 14.35 -23.03 -2.03
N CYS A 250 13.53 -22.91 -3.07
CA CYS A 250 12.94 -21.64 -3.49
C CYS A 250 11.47 -21.49 -3.06
N GLY A 251 10.78 -22.60 -2.80
CA GLY A 251 9.34 -22.59 -2.53
C GLY A 251 8.98 -22.31 -1.07
N TRP A 252 9.89 -22.45 -0.11
CA TRP A 252 9.56 -22.29 1.31
C TRP A 252 9.13 -20.86 1.71
N PRO A 253 9.72 -19.75 1.19
CA PRO A 253 9.22 -18.41 1.52
C PRO A 253 7.83 -18.18 0.93
N ALA A 254 7.57 -18.73 -0.27
CA ALA A 254 6.26 -18.67 -0.89
C ALA A 254 5.22 -19.51 -0.15
N ALA A 255 5.59 -20.69 0.33
CA ALA A 255 4.73 -21.50 1.19
C ALA A 255 4.39 -20.75 2.49
N LEU A 256 5.37 -20.10 3.11
CA LEU A 256 5.15 -19.27 4.30
C LEU A 256 4.17 -18.12 4.03
N MET A 257 4.32 -17.43 2.90
CA MET A 257 3.40 -16.38 2.47
C MET A 257 1.99 -16.90 2.21
N ILE A 258 1.85 -18.02 1.50
CA ILE A 258 0.56 -18.68 1.24
C ILE A 258 -0.12 -19.05 2.55
N MET A 259 0.62 -19.65 3.49
CA MET A 259 0.11 -19.95 4.82
C MET A 259 -0.37 -18.70 5.54
N GLY A 260 0.39 -17.59 5.47
CA GLY A 260 -0.03 -16.30 6.02
C GLY A 260 -1.35 -15.79 5.43
N VAL A 261 -1.51 -15.85 4.10
CA VAL A 261 -2.77 -15.47 3.42
C VAL A 261 -3.93 -16.39 3.84
N ILE A 262 -3.71 -17.70 3.93
CA ILE A 262 -4.73 -18.66 4.38
C ILE A 262 -5.12 -18.39 5.83
N SER A 263 -4.14 -18.21 6.73
CA SER A 263 -4.39 -17.86 8.14
C SER A 263 -5.19 -16.57 8.26
N LEU A 264 -4.90 -15.57 7.43
CA LEU A 264 -5.68 -14.33 7.38
C LEU A 264 -7.14 -14.59 6.95
N ARG A 265 -7.35 -15.42 5.93
CA ARG A 265 -8.70 -15.79 5.46
C ARG A 265 -9.48 -16.53 6.54
N VAL A 266 -8.83 -17.45 7.26
CA VAL A 266 -9.43 -18.16 8.40
C VAL A 266 -9.79 -17.17 9.50
N TYR A 267 -8.87 -16.28 9.88
CA TYR A 267 -9.11 -15.23 10.85
C TYR A 267 -10.34 -14.38 10.49
N GLN A 268 -10.42 -13.92 9.24
CA GLN A 268 -11.53 -13.10 8.77
C GLN A 268 -12.85 -13.88 8.81
N ARG A 269 -12.87 -15.16 8.39
CA ARG A 269 -14.08 -15.99 8.43
C ARG A 269 -14.56 -16.29 9.85
N THR A 270 -13.66 -16.40 10.82
CA THR A 270 -14.02 -16.74 12.20
C THR A 270 -14.34 -15.53 13.07
N ASN A 271 -13.84 -14.35 12.73
CA ASN A 271 -13.98 -13.15 13.57
C ASN A 271 -14.91 -12.09 12.99
N TYR A 272 -15.09 -12.03 11.67
CA TYR A 272 -15.90 -10.99 11.05
C TYR A 272 -17.39 -11.36 11.15
N ASN A 273 -18.26 -10.35 11.17
CA ASN A 273 -19.69 -10.58 11.00
C ASN A 273 -19.98 -11.41 9.73
N PRO A 274 -20.79 -12.49 9.82
CA PRO A 274 -21.21 -13.25 8.65
C PRO A 274 -21.81 -12.41 7.52
N ASP A 275 -22.47 -11.29 7.86
CA ASP A 275 -23.09 -10.38 6.89
C ASP A 275 -22.09 -9.76 5.91
N TYR A 276 -20.82 -9.63 6.31
CA TYR A 276 -19.75 -9.20 5.40
C TYR A 276 -19.57 -10.14 4.20
N PHE A 277 -19.91 -11.42 4.37
CA PHE A 277 -19.75 -12.42 3.32
C PHE A 277 -21.04 -12.66 2.54
N THR A 278 -22.21 -12.50 3.16
CA THR A 278 -23.52 -12.76 2.52
C THR A 278 -24.01 -11.57 1.70
N GLU A 279 -23.82 -10.34 2.21
CA GLU A 279 -24.24 -9.11 1.54
C GLU A 279 -23.21 -8.61 0.51
N GLY A 280 -22.09 -9.34 0.41
CA GLY A 280 -21.07 -9.13 -0.61
C GLY A 280 -20.29 -7.84 -0.40
N TYR A 281 -20.10 -7.40 0.84
CA TYR A 281 -19.27 -6.23 1.13
C TYR A 281 -17.84 -6.50 0.67
N PRO A 282 -17.38 -5.86 -0.44
CA PRO A 282 -16.03 -6.07 -0.91
C PRO A 282 -15.07 -5.48 0.13
N ARG A 283 -13.89 -6.08 0.27
CA ARG A 283 -12.81 -5.48 1.09
C ARG A 283 -12.46 -4.09 0.60
N HIS A 284 -12.52 -3.93 -0.72
CA HIS A 284 -12.24 -2.70 -1.43
C HIS A 284 -12.96 -2.71 -2.78
N THR A 285 -13.50 -1.56 -3.19
CA THR A 285 -14.25 -1.40 -4.45
C THR A 285 -13.28 -1.26 -5.62
N PHE A 286 -12.89 -2.39 -6.21
CA PHE A 286 -11.88 -2.43 -7.26
C PHE A 286 -12.39 -1.85 -8.58
N TRP A 287 -13.56 -2.31 -9.05
CA TRP A 287 -14.10 -1.89 -10.34
C TRP A 287 -14.59 -0.45 -10.30
N HIS A 288 -15.14 0.00 -9.16
CA HIS A 288 -15.40 1.42 -8.91
C HIS A 288 -14.17 2.29 -9.19
N ASN A 289 -13.05 1.98 -8.55
CA ASN A 289 -11.82 2.76 -8.68
C ASN A 289 -11.20 2.63 -10.09
N ALA A 290 -11.32 1.45 -10.73
CA ALA A 290 -10.88 1.26 -12.10
C ALA A 290 -11.69 2.09 -13.10
N PHE A 291 -13.02 2.11 -12.97
CA PHE A 291 -13.91 2.90 -13.81
C PHE A 291 -13.74 4.39 -13.59
N MET A 292 -13.51 4.81 -12.34
CA MET A 292 -13.14 6.18 -12.00
C MET A 292 -11.91 6.66 -12.77
N GLY A 293 -10.98 5.75 -13.08
CA GLY A 293 -9.83 6.00 -13.94
C GLY A 293 -10.16 6.52 -15.34
N PHE A 294 -11.35 6.23 -15.89
CA PHE A 294 -11.79 6.74 -17.19
C PHE A 294 -12.12 8.23 -17.18
N ALA A 295 -12.32 8.83 -16.01
CA ALA A 295 -12.48 10.28 -15.88
C ALA A 295 -11.22 11.05 -16.30
N CYS A 296 -10.06 10.40 -16.41
CA CYS A 296 -8.83 11.00 -16.93
C CYS A 296 -8.90 11.30 -18.44
N HIS A 297 -9.83 10.68 -19.18
CA HIS A 297 -9.98 10.91 -20.61
C HIS A 297 -11.18 11.83 -20.88
N PRO A 298 -11.00 13.01 -21.51
CA PRO A 298 -12.03 14.04 -21.59
C PRO A 298 -13.33 13.56 -22.28
N GLN A 299 -13.22 12.76 -23.35
CA GLN A 299 -14.40 12.21 -24.03
C GLN A 299 -15.20 11.23 -23.16
N LEU A 300 -14.54 10.22 -22.55
CA LEU A 300 -15.19 9.27 -21.65
C LEU A 300 -15.76 9.98 -20.42
N ALA A 301 -15.01 10.93 -19.86
CA ALA A 301 -15.42 11.73 -18.72
C ALA A 301 -16.73 12.49 -19.00
N LYS A 302 -16.85 13.09 -20.19
CA LYS A 302 -18.06 13.79 -20.66
C LYS A 302 -19.22 12.83 -20.94
N GLU A 303 -18.98 11.73 -21.67
CA GLU A 303 -20.02 10.76 -22.06
C GLU A 303 -20.67 10.13 -20.82
N PHE A 304 -19.86 9.67 -19.87
CA PHE A 304 -20.36 9.02 -18.66
C PHE A 304 -20.67 9.99 -17.51
N GLN A 305 -20.41 11.30 -17.69
CA GLN A 305 -20.55 12.34 -16.66
C GLN A 305 -19.85 11.96 -15.35
N ILE A 306 -18.60 11.51 -15.48
CA ILE A 306 -17.76 11.05 -14.36
C ILE A 306 -16.71 12.07 -13.94
N PHE A 307 -16.88 13.32 -14.36
CA PHE A 307 -16.03 14.45 -14.00
C PHE A 307 -16.79 15.45 -13.11
N PRO A 308 -16.18 15.98 -12.03
CA PRO A 308 -14.84 15.66 -11.52
C PRO A 308 -14.75 14.24 -10.96
N ILE A 309 -13.52 13.76 -10.72
CA ILE A 309 -13.26 12.47 -10.08
C ILE A 309 -13.92 12.46 -8.69
N SER A 310 -14.99 11.66 -8.52
CA SER A 310 -15.67 11.49 -7.23
C SER A 310 -16.44 10.18 -7.16
N ASP A 311 -16.53 9.60 -5.97
CA ASP A 311 -17.27 8.35 -5.72
C ASP A 311 -18.74 8.47 -6.18
N MET A 312 -19.37 9.62 -5.88
CA MET A 312 -20.77 9.89 -6.21
C MET A 312 -21.02 9.86 -7.72
N ASN A 313 -20.11 10.43 -8.52
CA ASN A 313 -20.29 10.45 -9.98
C ASN A 313 -20.25 9.05 -10.59
N ILE A 314 -19.47 8.12 -10.01
CA ILE A 314 -19.43 6.73 -10.46
C ILE A 314 -20.70 5.97 -10.02
N ILE A 315 -21.22 6.25 -8.84
CA ILE A 315 -22.52 5.70 -8.37
C ILE A 315 -23.64 6.15 -9.32
N LEU A 316 -23.71 7.44 -9.66
CA LEU A 316 -24.70 7.98 -10.59
C LEU A 316 -24.51 7.42 -12.02
N ALA A 317 -23.28 7.21 -12.47
CA ALA A 317 -23.00 6.59 -13.77
C ALA A 317 -23.51 5.13 -13.82
N ALA A 318 -23.31 4.36 -12.75
CA ALA A 318 -23.84 3.01 -12.65
C ALA A 318 -25.38 2.99 -12.61
N GLU A 319 -26.00 3.98 -11.96
CA GLU A 319 -27.46 4.13 -11.98
C GLU A 319 -27.98 4.36 -13.41
N ARG A 320 -27.38 5.31 -14.15
CA ARG A 320 -27.72 5.59 -15.56
C ARG A 320 -27.54 4.34 -16.43
N TYR A 321 -26.41 3.65 -16.27
CA TYR A 321 -26.12 2.42 -17.00
C TYR A 321 -27.23 1.36 -16.84
N LEU A 322 -27.73 1.14 -15.62
CA LEU A 322 -28.82 0.19 -15.38
C LEU A 322 -30.15 0.63 -16.01
N LYS A 323 -30.45 1.94 -15.99
CA LYS A 323 -31.66 2.49 -16.63
C LYS A 323 -31.61 2.29 -18.15
N ASP A 324 -30.47 2.58 -18.76
CA ASP A 324 -30.27 2.46 -20.21
C ASP A 324 -30.39 1.00 -20.69
N HIS A 325 -29.91 0.04 -19.88
CA HIS A 325 -30.03 -1.41 -20.17
C HIS A 325 -31.36 -2.02 -19.72
N GLN A 326 -32.30 -1.20 -19.22
CA GLN A 326 -33.60 -1.62 -18.70
C GLN A 326 -33.53 -2.71 -17.61
N ASP A 327 -32.43 -2.78 -16.86
CA ASP A 327 -32.26 -3.73 -15.74
C ASP A 327 -32.94 -3.20 -14.47
N ARG A 328 -34.28 -3.14 -14.52
CA ARG A 328 -35.12 -2.64 -13.42
C ARG A 328 -34.91 -3.43 -12.13
N LYS A 329 -34.56 -4.72 -12.23
CA LYS A 329 -34.35 -5.59 -11.07
C LYS A 329 -33.10 -5.18 -10.30
N ARG A 330 -31.93 -5.09 -10.96
CA ARG A 330 -30.69 -4.64 -10.29
C ARG A 330 -30.80 -3.18 -9.86
N TRP A 331 -31.46 -2.34 -10.66
CA TRP A 331 -31.69 -0.95 -10.29
C TRP A 331 -32.51 -0.84 -9.01
N ALA A 332 -33.66 -1.53 -8.90
CA ALA A 332 -34.49 -1.50 -7.70
C ALA A 332 -33.75 -2.03 -6.46
N MET A 333 -32.92 -3.08 -6.62
CA MET A 333 -32.11 -3.62 -5.51
C MET A 333 -31.01 -2.67 -4.99
N LEU A 334 -30.51 -1.76 -5.83
CA LEU A 334 -29.45 -0.82 -5.45
C LEU A 334 -29.98 0.57 -5.08
N TYR A 335 -31.02 1.03 -5.78
CA TYR A 335 -31.47 2.42 -5.76
C TYR A 335 -32.96 2.59 -5.42
N GLY A 336 -33.76 1.51 -5.42
CA GLY A 336 -35.21 1.58 -5.20
C GLY A 336 -35.60 2.12 -3.81
N GLU A 337 -34.81 1.78 -2.80
CA GLU A 337 -34.86 2.36 -1.45
C GLU A 337 -33.47 2.85 -1.07
N PHE A 338 -32.90 3.77 -1.85
CA PHE A 338 -31.52 4.20 -1.63
C PHE A 338 -31.31 4.72 -0.20
N ARG A 339 -30.74 3.87 0.64
CA ARG A 339 -30.22 4.14 1.96
C ARG A 339 -28.80 3.64 1.96
N ILE A 340 -27.85 4.51 2.24
CA ILE A 340 -26.41 4.18 2.28
C ILE A 340 -26.16 2.96 3.18
N GLU A 341 -26.97 2.83 4.24
CA GLU A 341 -26.97 1.74 5.23
C GLU A 341 -27.35 0.35 4.66
N HIS A 342 -28.01 0.30 3.50
CA HIS A 342 -28.45 -0.95 2.86
C HIS A 342 -27.87 -1.11 1.45
N PHE A 343 -26.86 -0.32 1.11
CA PHE A 343 -26.28 -0.34 -0.21
C PHE A 343 -25.52 -1.66 -0.44
N ARG A 344 -25.96 -2.45 -1.42
CA ARG A 344 -25.39 -3.77 -1.73
C ARG A 344 -24.13 -3.64 -2.57
N TRP A 345 -22.99 -3.35 -1.92
CA TRP A 345 -21.72 -3.10 -2.60
C TRP A 345 -21.23 -4.22 -3.50
N GLY A 346 -21.49 -5.49 -3.18
CA GLY A 346 -21.11 -6.62 -4.04
C GLY A 346 -21.87 -6.65 -5.36
N LEU A 347 -23.17 -6.35 -5.30
CA LEU A 347 -23.99 -6.20 -6.50
C LEU A 347 -23.55 -4.95 -7.28
N TYR A 348 -23.29 -3.85 -6.59
CA TYR A 348 -22.80 -2.62 -7.19
C TYR A 348 -21.47 -2.82 -7.95
N GLU A 349 -20.47 -3.45 -7.33
CA GLU A 349 -19.19 -3.77 -7.99
C GLU A 349 -19.38 -4.65 -9.23
N THR A 350 -20.35 -5.57 -9.19
CA THR A 350 -20.71 -6.39 -10.36
C THR A 350 -21.25 -5.52 -11.49
N VAL A 351 -22.14 -4.56 -11.19
CA VAL A 351 -22.68 -3.61 -12.17
C VAL A 351 -21.57 -2.72 -12.74
N VAL A 352 -20.69 -2.18 -11.90
CA VAL A 352 -19.59 -1.32 -12.37
C VAL A 352 -18.58 -2.11 -13.19
N ARG A 353 -18.31 -3.37 -12.86
CA ARG A 353 -17.50 -4.26 -13.70
C ARG A 353 -18.12 -4.44 -15.09
N ASP A 354 -19.42 -4.72 -15.14
CA ASP A 354 -20.14 -4.92 -16.40
C ASP A 354 -20.07 -3.61 -17.24
N MET A 355 -20.26 -2.45 -16.60
CA MET A 355 -20.10 -1.12 -17.21
C MET A 355 -18.66 -0.85 -17.70
N PHE A 356 -17.64 -1.24 -16.92
CA PHE A 356 -16.23 -1.13 -17.29
C PHE A 356 -15.92 -1.96 -18.54
N ILE A 357 -16.34 -3.23 -18.57
CA ILE A 357 -16.11 -4.12 -19.71
C ILE A 357 -16.86 -3.59 -20.95
N ALA A 358 -18.12 -3.17 -20.81
CA ALA A 358 -18.89 -2.59 -21.90
C ALA A 358 -18.20 -1.34 -22.48
N THR A 359 -17.63 -0.49 -21.62
CA THR A 359 -16.87 0.70 -22.03
C THR A 359 -15.59 0.34 -22.77
N CYS A 360 -14.83 -0.65 -22.29
CA CYS A 360 -13.64 -1.17 -22.97
C CYS A 360 -13.95 -1.69 -24.38
N LEU A 361 -15.09 -2.37 -24.56
CA LEU A 361 -15.51 -2.91 -25.84
C LEU A 361 -16.05 -1.84 -26.79
N LYS A 362 -16.80 -0.86 -26.26
CA LYS A 362 -17.41 0.23 -27.05
C LYS A 362 -16.39 1.29 -27.47
N HIS A 363 -15.39 1.59 -26.62
CA HIS A 363 -14.45 2.70 -26.79
C HIS A 363 -12.97 2.26 -26.66
N PRO A 364 -12.50 1.25 -27.44
CA PRO A 364 -11.18 0.65 -27.23
C PRO A 364 -10.02 1.64 -27.41
N VAL A 365 -10.15 2.58 -28.36
CA VAL A 365 -9.11 3.60 -28.61
C VAL A 365 -9.01 4.58 -27.45
N GLN A 366 -10.14 5.11 -26.97
CA GLN A 366 -10.17 6.06 -25.85
C GLN A 366 -9.68 5.39 -24.57
N VAL A 367 -10.03 4.12 -24.35
CA VAL A 367 -9.51 3.33 -23.22
C VAL A 367 -7.99 3.19 -23.34
N LEU A 368 -7.46 2.83 -24.51
CA LEU A 368 -6.02 2.74 -24.74
C LEU A 368 -5.32 4.08 -24.51
N GLU A 369 -5.86 5.18 -25.03
CA GLU A 369 -5.35 6.54 -24.78
C GLU A 369 -5.37 6.89 -23.29
N THR A 370 -6.41 6.47 -22.56
CA THR A 370 -6.50 6.69 -21.12
C THR A 370 -5.27 6.10 -20.41
N TYR A 371 -4.92 4.85 -20.71
CA TYR A 371 -3.81 4.15 -20.07
C TYR A 371 -2.43 4.54 -20.59
N LEU A 372 -2.28 4.83 -21.89
CA LEU A 372 -0.98 5.11 -22.51
C LEU A 372 -0.61 6.60 -22.55
N LYS A 373 -1.60 7.50 -22.52
CA LYS A 373 -1.38 8.95 -22.69
C LYS A 373 -1.84 9.73 -21.46
N TYR A 374 -3.12 9.64 -21.08
CA TYR A 374 -3.68 10.53 -20.05
C TYR A 374 -3.20 10.19 -18.64
N LYS A 375 -3.25 8.92 -18.22
CA LYS A 375 -2.78 8.51 -16.87
C LYS A 375 -1.27 8.76 -16.66
N PRO A 376 -0.35 8.37 -17.57
CA PRO A 376 1.07 8.74 -17.45
C PRO A 376 1.29 10.25 -17.37
N LYS A 377 0.58 11.03 -18.18
CA LYS A 377 0.69 12.49 -18.16
C LYS A 377 0.31 13.05 -16.80
N ILE A 378 -0.84 12.64 -16.25
CA ILE A 378 -1.30 13.08 -14.92
C ILE A 378 -0.27 12.66 -13.85
N LEU A 379 0.22 11.42 -13.89
CA LEU A 379 1.24 10.95 -12.95
C LEU A 379 2.47 11.86 -12.98
N VAL A 380 3.01 12.15 -14.16
CA VAL A 380 4.17 13.04 -14.31
C VAL A 380 3.86 14.46 -13.82
N GLN A 381 2.68 15.00 -14.13
CA GLN A 381 2.25 16.31 -13.65
C GLN A 381 2.18 16.36 -12.12
N GLN A 382 1.68 15.31 -11.46
CA GLN A 382 1.66 15.19 -9.99
C GLN A 382 3.09 15.18 -9.42
N PHE A 383 4.03 14.46 -10.05
CA PHE A 383 5.45 14.46 -9.66
C PHE A 383 6.09 15.85 -9.83
N LEU A 384 5.89 16.50 -10.97
CA LEU A 384 6.43 17.83 -11.24
C LEU A 384 5.84 18.88 -10.29
N TRP A 385 4.54 18.81 -10.01
CA TRP A 385 3.89 19.66 -9.03
C TRP A 385 4.41 19.42 -7.61
N ALA A 386 4.53 18.16 -7.18
CA ALA A 386 5.09 17.79 -5.88
C ALA A 386 6.56 18.27 -5.73
N ALA A 387 7.34 18.21 -6.80
CA ALA A 387 8.71 18.70 -6.85
C ALA A 387 8.83 20.23 -7.00
N GLY A 388 7.72 20.96 -7.21
CA GLY A 388 7.71 22.42 -7.32
C GLY A 388 8.02 22.97 -8.72
N PHE A 389 8.06 22.11 -9.75
CA PHE A 389 8.29 22.52 -11.15
C PHE A 389 7.01 22.93 -11.89
N LEU A 390 5.83 22.62 -11.34
CA LEU A 390 4.53 22.97 -11.91
C LEU A 390 3.69 23.71 -10.86
N SER A 391 2.98 24.76 -11.26
CA SER A 391 2.00 25.44 -10.40
C SER A 391 0.77 24.54 -10.15
N PRO A 392 0.07 24.70 -9.02
CA PRO A 392 -1.17 24.00 -8.75
C PRO A 392 -2.28 24.49 -9.67
N ASP A 393 -2.39 23.93 -10.87
CA ASP A 393 -3.60 24.05 -11.67
C ASP A 393 -4.52 22.86 -11.32
N ILE A 394 -5.59 23.15 -10.56
CA ILE A 394 -6.56 22.16 -10.04
C ILE A 394 -7.12 21.31 -11.18
N ASP A 395 -7.33 21.94 -12.34
CA ASP A 395 -7.89 21.29 -13.53
C ASP A 395 -6.91 20.26 -14.09
N SER A 396 -5.64 20.65 -14.21
CA SER A 396 -4.58 19.77 -14.70
C SER A 396 -4.27 18.61 -13.76
N LEU A 397 -4.47 18.80 -12.45
CA LEU A 397 -4.14 17.81 -11.42
C LEU A 397 -5.32 16.90 -11.05
N TYR A 398 -6.52 17.17 -11.55
CA TYR A 398 -7.75 16.42 -11.23
C TYR A 398 -8.06 16.40 -9.72
N LEU A 399 -7.82 17.52 -9.04
CA LEU A 399 -7.95 17.66 -7.56
C LEU A 399 -9.19 18.48 -7.13
N TYR A 400 -10.24 18.55 -7.97
CA TYR A 400 -11.42 19.43 -7.82
C TYR A 400 -12.16 19.36 -6.48
N SER A 401 -12.04 18.27 -5.73
CA SER A 401 -12.73 18.06 -4.45
C SER A 401 -11.81 18.21 -3.23
N HIS A 402 -10.57 18.66 -3.42
CA HIS A 402 -9.54 18.65 -2.40
C HIS A 402 -9.00 20.04 -2.12
N THR A 403 -8.79 20.32 -0.83
CA THR A 403 -8.02 21.51 -0.45
C THR A 403 -6.54 21.25 -0.67
N LEU A 404 -5.90 22.07 -1.51
CA LEU A 404 -4.46 22.03 -1.76
C LEU A 404 -3.73 22.95 -0.78
N THR A 405 -2.54 22.53 -0.36
CA THR A 405 -1.67 23.42 0.42
C THR A 405 -1.22 24.59 -0.45
N PRO A 406 -1.48 25.85 -0.03
CA PRO A 406 -1.11 27.03 -0.80
C PRO A 406 0.39 27.07 -1.11
N GLU A 407 0.74 27.53 -2.31
CA GLU A 407 2.14 27.54 -2.77
C GLU A 407 3.06 28.35 -1.86
N GLY A 408 2.58 29.47 -1.31
CA GLY A 408 3.32 30.25 -0.31
C GLY A 408 3.70 29.43 0.92
N SER A 409 2.74 28.68 1.49
CA SER A 409 2.99 27.78 2.62
C SER A 409 3.92 26.61 2.25
N ARG A 410 3.86 26.12 1.01
CA ARG A 410 4.80 25.08 0.53
C ARG A 410 6.23 25.61 0.48
N ARG A 411 6.43 26.84 -0.02
CA ARG A 411 7.74 27.49 -0.07
C ARG A 411 8.29 27.80 1.32
N GLU A 412 7.45 28.35 2.20
CA GLU A 412 7.82 28.68 3.59
C GLU A 412 8.28 27.45 4.38
N LYS A 413 7.60 26.31 4.19
CA LYS A 413 7.86 25.06 4.93
C LYS A 413 8.72 24.05 4.16
N ASP A 414 9.22 24.42 2.98
CA ASP A 414 10.02 23.55 2.09
C ASP A 414 9.34 22.18 1.81
N LEU A 415 8.03 22.21 1.53
CA LEU A 415 7.18 21.04 1.25
C LEU A 415 7.28 20.62 -0.22
N PHE A 416 8.51 20.29 -0.64
CA PHE A 416 8.80 19.83 -1.99
C PHE A 416 9.41 18.45 -1.98
N TYR A 417 9.01 17.65 -2.97
CA TYR A 417 9.63 16.37 -3.25
C TYR A 417 11.00 16.60 -3.90
N ASN A 418 12.06 16.56 -3.08
CA ASN A 418 13.43 16.73 -3.53
C ASN A 418 14.29 15.51 -3.15
N PRO A 419 14.50 14.55 -4.06
CA PRO A 419 15.36 13.40 -3.82
C PRO A 419 16.85 13.76 -3.74
N LEU A 420 17.23 14.99 -4.12
CA LEU A 420 18.61 15.48 -4.11
C LEU A 420 18.90 16.42 -2.94
N ARG A 421 18.10 16.34 -1.87
CA ARG A 421 18.39 17.00 -0.58
C ARG A 421 19.81 16.69 -0.12
N TRP A 422 20.53 17.70 0.36
CA TRP A 422 21.97 17.59 0.66
C TRP A 422 22.23 16.57 1.76
N GLU A 423 21.35 16.47 2.76
CA GLU A 423 21.40 15.49 3.84
C GLU A 423 21.27 14.05 3.31
N VAL A 424 20.44 13.84 2.29
CA VAL A 424 20.27 12.56 1.61
C VAL A 424 21.52 12.22 0.80
N LEU A 425 22.07 13.19 0.07
CA LEU A 425 23.29 13.01 -0.73
C LEU A 425 24.49 12.62 0.15
N ILE A 426 24.66 13.25 1.31
CA ILE A 426 25.73 12.90 2.26
C ILE A 426 25.60 11.43 2.70
N LEU A 427 24.38 10.99 3.03
CA LEU A 427 24.15 9.61 3.46
C LEU A 427 24.34 8.60 2.33
N ILE A 428 23.92 8.92 1.10
CA ILE A 428 24.21 8.11 -0.08
C ILE A 428 25.73 7.98 -0.27
N MET A 429 26.46 9.10 -0.28
CA MET A 429 27.91 9.09 -0.47
C MET A 429 28.65 8.32 0.64
N THR A 430 28.23 8.49 1.89
CA THR A 430 28.79 7.74 3.04
C THR A 430 28.53 6.24 2.87
N SER A 431 27.32 5.86 2.46
CA SER A 431 26.97 4.46 2.22
C SER A 431 27.77 3.83 1.07
N LEU A 432 28.06 4.60 0.02
CA LEU A 432 28.91 4.19 -1.09
C LEU A 432 30.35 3.94 -0.63
N VAL A 433 30.90 4.81 0.23
CA VAL A 433 32.27 4.63 0.77
C VAL A 433 32.36 3.36 1.62
N ILE A 434 31.38 3.13 2.50
CA ILE A 434 31.38 1.98 3.42
C ILE A 434 31.13 0.66 2.68
N GLY A 435 30.18 0.65 1.73
CA GLY A 435 29.72 -0.57 1.07
C GLY A 435 30.23 -0.79 -0.35
N TYR A 436 31.19 0.01 -0.85
CA TYR A 436 31.62 0.01 -2.25
C TYR A 436 31.87 -1.40 -2.82
N GLY A 437 32.68 -2.21 -2.11
CA GLY A 437 33.07 -3.54 -2.57
C GLY A 437 31.87 -4.49 -2.73
N ASP A 438 31.02 -4.57 -1.71
CA ASP A 438 29.84 -5.44 -1.71
C ASP A 438 28.77 -4.96 -2.70
N LEU A 439 28.53 -3.63 -2.73
CA LEU A 439 27.56 -3.03 -3.63
C LEU A 439 27.96 -3.21 -5.10
N ARG A 440 29.26 -3.16 -5.42
CA ARG A 440 29.74 -3.43 -6.79
C ARG A 440 29.39 -4.84 -7.27
N VAL A 441 29.44 -5.84 -6.39
CA VAL A 441 29.09 -7.22 -6.72
C VAL A 441 27.58 -7.37 -6.90
N HIS A 442 26.80 -6.73 -6.04
CA HIS A 442 25.35 -6.92 -5.97
C HIS A 442 24.50 -5.82 -6.63
N ALA A 443 25.10 -4.80 -7.25
CA ALA A 443 24.40 -3.64 -7.81
C ALA A 443 23.27 -4.03 -8.77
N ARG A 444 23.54 -4.96 -9.70
CA ARG A 444 22.54 -5.40 -10.69
C ARG A 444 21.32 -6.03 -10.03
N GLU A 445 21.51 -6.82 -8.98
CA GLU A 445 20.41 -7.46 -8.26
C GLU A 445 19.54 -6.40 -7.56
N ILE A 446 20.19 -5.45 -6.86
CA ILE A 446 19.50 -4.41 -6.10
C ILE A 446 18.75 -3.46 -7.04
N ILE A 447 19.37 -3.06 -8.17
CA ILE A 447 18.71 -2.28 -9.23
C ILE A 447 17.48 -3.04 -9.74
N SER A 448 17.61 -4.34 -9.99
CA SER A 448 16.51 -5.16 -10.52
C SER A 448 15.36 -5.28 -9.52
N LEU A 449 15.66 -5.43 -8.22
CA LEU A 449 14.65 -5.44 -7.16
C LEU A 449 13.91 -4.10 -7.07
N ALA A 450 14.65 -2.99 -7.00
CA ALA A 450 14.05 -1.66 -6.93
C ALA A 450 13.22 -1.34 -8.17
N ALA A 451 13.69 -1.73 -9.37
CA ALA A 451 12.93 -1.61 -10.62
C ALA A 451 11.64 -2.43 -10.59
N LEU A 452 11.72 -3.69 -10.16
CA LEU A 452 10.54 -4.57 -10.06
C LEU A 452 9.51 -4.01 -9.08
N THR A 453 9.95 -3.55 -7.91
CA THR A 453 9.09 -2.92 -6.91
C THR A 453 8.46 -1.63 -7.44
N LEU A 454 9.23 -0.77 -8.13
CA LEU A 454 8.70 0.42 -8.79
C LEU A 454 7.61 0.04 -9.81
N CYS A 455 7.90 -0.86 -10.74
CA CYS A 455 6.95 -1.31 -11.76
C CYS A 455 5.64 -1.82 -11.16
N PHE A 456 5.70 -2.64 -10.11
CA PHE A 456 4.48 -3.14 -9.47
C PHE A 456 3.76 -2.08 -8.61
N SER A 457 4.48 -1.14 -7.99
CA SER A 457 3.87 -0.04 -7.24
C SER A 457 3.06 0.92 -8.12
N LEU A 458 3.36 0.96 -9.43
CA LEU A 458 2.58 1.72 -10.40
C LEU A 458 1.23 1.08 -10.73
N ILE A 459 1.08 -0.25 -10.54
CA ILE A 459 -0.12 -0.99 -10.94
C ILE A 459 -1.40 -0.39 -10.33
N PRO A 460 -1.51 -0.15 -9.00
CA PRO A 460 -2.72 0.43 -8.44
C PRO A 460 -3.09 1.79 -9.05
N GLY A 461 -2.14 2.72 -9.14
CA GLY A 461 -2.39 4.06 -9.70
C GLY A 461 -2.74 4.04 -11.19
N PHE A 462 -2.12 3.15 -11.95
CA PHE A 462 -2.41 2.99 -13.38
C PHE A 462 -3.74 2.29 -13.64
N PHE A 463 -4.09 1.25 -12.88
CA PHE A 463 -5.39 0.57 -13.02
C PHE A 463 -6.55 1.43 -12.55
N THR A 464 -6.37 2.16 -11.45
CA THR A 464 -7.37 3.06 -10.88
C THR A 464 -7.21 4.48 -11.41
N TYR A 465 -6.74 5.43 -10.61
CA TYR A 465 -6.47 6.80 -11.02
C TYR A 465 -5.20 7.34 -10.33
N PRO A 466 -4.27 7.99 -11.07
CA PRO A 466 -2.94 8.35 -10.57
C PRO A 466 -2.94 9.72 -9.86
N VAL A 467 -3.83 9.91 -8.88
CA VAL A 467 -3.91 11.16 -8.09
C VAL A 467 -3.00 11.06 -6.85
N ILE A 468 -2.42 12.17 -6.42
CA ILE A 468 -1.34 12.23 -5.42
C ILE A 468 -1.58 11.39 -4.15
N HIS A 469 -2.81 11.39 -3.62
CA HIS A 469 -3.15 10.65 -2.41
C HIS A 469 -3.17 9.12 -2.61
N ILE A 470 -3.30 8.63 -3.84
CA ILE A 470 -3.19 7.20 -4.19
C ILE A 470 -1.74 6.82 -4.48
N ILE A 471 -0.98 7.70 -5.13
CA ILE A 471 0.38 7.42 -5.59
C ILE A 471 1.46 7.75 -4.54
N GLY A 472 1.09 8.02 -3.28
CA GLY A 472 2.05 8.35 -2.21
C GLY A 472 3.20 7.34 -2.12
N LEU A 473 2.91 6.05 -2.26
CA LEU A 473 3.94 5.00 -2.26
C LEU A 473 4.84 4.99 -3.50
N VAL A 474 4.31 5.45 -4.65
CA VAL A 474 5.09 5.57 -5.89
C VAL A 474 6.22 6.59 -5.72
N PHE A 475 6.01 7.66 -4.97
CA PHE A 475 7.09 8.60 -4.63
C PHE A 475 8.24 7.88 -3.89
N VAL A 476 7.92 7.04 -2.92
CA VAL A 476 8.93 6.25 -2.18
C VAL A 476 9.67 5.28 -3.10
N THR A 477 8.96 4.55 -3.96
CA THR A 477 9.60 3.56 -4.85
C THR A 477 10.40 4.20 -5.98
N VAL A 478 9.96 5.36 -6.51
CA VAL A 478 10.71 6.16 -7.49
C VAL A 478 12.02 6.65 -6.89
N ALA A 479 12.01 7.26 -5.71
CA ALA A 479 13.25 7.68 -5.05
C ALA A 479 14.16 6.50 -4.71
N THR A 480 13.59 5.37 -4.26
CA THR A 480 14.39 4.19 -3.93
C THR A 480 15.11 3.68 -5.18
N PHE A 481 14.38 3.56 -6.30
CA PHE A 481 14.95 3.18 -7.59
C PHE A 481 16.01 4.18 -8.08
N PHE A 482 15.74 5.48 -7.93
CA PHE A 482 16.67 6.54 -8.30
C PHE A 482 17.98 6.43 -7.52
N TYR A 483 17.95 6.28 -6.18
CA TYR A 483 19.16 6.17 -5.35
C TYR A 483 19.98 4.92 -5.66
N VAL A 484 19.31 3.78 -5.84
CA VAL A 484 19.97 2.52 -6.22
C VAL A 484 20.65 2.67 -7.59
N THR A 485 19.97 3.27 -8.57
CA THR A 485 20.48 3.45 -9.93
C THR A 485 21.65 4.45 -9.96
N LEU A 486 21.49 5.59 -9.30
CA LEU A 486 22.55 6.61 -9.16
C LEU A 486 23.81 6.00 -8.54
N SER A 487 23.65 5.22 -7.47
CA SER A 487 24.74 4.51 -6.80
C SER A 487 25.43 3.51 -7.73
N GLY A 488 24.65 2.75 -8.50
CA GLY A 488 25.18 1.82 -9.51
C GLY A 488 25.98 2.53 -10.62
N VAL A 489 25.50 3.69 -11.09
CA VAL A 489 26.20 4.53 -12.07
C VAL A 489 27.51 5.07 -11.50
N ILE A 490 27.50 5.61 -10.27
CA ILE A 490 28.70 6.12 -9.61
C ILE A 490 29.74 5.00 -9.46
N ILE A 491 29.32 3.81 -9.01
CA ILE A 491 30.23 2.66 -8.87
C ILE A 491 30.81 2.22 -10.22
N ALA A 492 30.00 2.21 -11.28
CA ALA A 492 30.47 1.87 -12.63
C ALA A 492 31.44 2.92 -13.20
N ALA A 493 31.23 4.20 -12.88
CA ALA A 493 32.08 5.31 -13.30
C ALA A 493 33.43 5.34 -12.57
N ILE A 494 33.46 4.92 -11.30
CA ILE A 494 34.70 4.63 -10.57
C ILE A 494 35.31 3.36 -11.19
N ARG A 495 35.91 3.49 -12.38
CA ARG A 495 36.73 2.45 -12.97
C ARG A 495 37.73 2.03 -11.90
N PRO A 496 37.91 0.72 -11.64
CA PRO A 496 39.05 0.32 -10.84
C PRO A 496 40.27 0.86 -11.57
N VAL A 497 40.92 1.89 -11.02
CA VAL A 497 42.30 2.21 -11.35
C VAL A 497 42.97 0.87 -11.23
N HIS A 498 43.35 0.27 -12.36
CA HIS A 498 43.90 -1.08 -12.42
C HIS A 498 45.13 -1.04 -11.53
N HIS A 499 44.95 -1.42 -10.26
CA HIS A 499 46.05 -1.67 -9.37
C HIS A 499 46.79 -2.80 -10.05
N PHE A 500 47.94 -2.41 -10.62
CA PHE A 500 49.03 -3.23 -11.09
C PHE A 500 48.77 -4.70 -10.81
N LYS A 501 48.42 -5.46 -11.86
CA LYS A 501 48.67 -6.90 -11.87
C LYS A 501 50.08 -7.05 -11.29
N LYS A 502 50.20 -7.56 -10.06
CA LYS A 502 51.49 -8.01 -9.55
C LYS A 502 52.02 -8.90 -10.67
N PRO A 503 53.13 -8.55 -11.35
CA PRO A 503 53.67 -9.39 -12.40
C PRO A 503 53.79 -10.79 -11.80
N SER A 504 53.16 -11.76 -12.45
CA SER A 504 53.17 -13.14 -12.00
C SER A 504 54.62 -13.50 -11.67
N GLN A 505 54.88 -13.96 -10.45
CA GLN A 505 56.11 -14.68 -10.16
C GLN A 505 56.10 -15.95 -11.02
N LYS A 506 56.55 -15.83 -12.27
CA LYS A 506 57.14 -16.91 -13.05
C LYS A 506 58.44 -17.25 -12.33
N GLY A 507 58.44 -18.28 -11.50
CA GLY A 507 59.69 -18.72 -10.88
C GLY A 507 59.52 -19.61 -9.67
N SER A 508 59.08 -20.85 -9.89
CA SER A 508 59.67 -22.01 -9.20
C SER A 508 59.21 -23.29 -9.90
N ARG A 509 60.06 -23.78 -10.81
CA ARG A 509 60.01 -25.16 -11.30
C ARG A 509 60.40 -26.04 -10.12
N ASN A 510 59.46 -26.82 -9.58
CA ASN A 510 59.84 -27.98 -8.79
C ASN A 510 60.23 -29.10 -9.75
N HIS A 511 61.54 -29.30 -9.89
CA HIS A 511 62.11 -30.58 -10.30
C HIS A 511 61.68 -31.64 -9.29
N VAL A 512 60.97 -32.66 -9.76
CA VAL A 512 60.84 -33.93 -9.04
C VAL A 512 61.69 -34.94 -9.80
N THR A 513 62.85 -35.25 -9.22
CA THR A 513 63.63 -36.47 -9.42
C THR A 513 63.70 -37.13 -8.05
N VAL A 514 63.11 -38.31 -7.90
CA VAL A 514 63.77 -39.63 -7.79
C VAL A 514 62.71 -40.69 -8.04
#